data_AF-A0A543IAL4-F1
#
_entry.id   AF-A0A543IAL4-F1
#
_cell.length_a   1.000
_cell.length_b   1.000
_cell.length_c   1.000
_cell.angle_alpha   90.00
_cell.angle_beta   90.00
_cell.angle_gamma   90.00
#
_symmetry.space_group_name_H-M   'P 1'
#
loop_
_entity.id
_entity.type
_entity.pdbx_description
1 polymer ?
#
loop_
_entity_poly.entity_id
_entity_poly.type
_entity_poly.pdbx_seq_one_letter_code
_entity_poly.pdbx_strand_id
1 'polypeptide(L)' 'MSNVPNPADTVADMPPISDPPPPIPAGIVHWHGQVTGSWWAMVPGRQGPRLVEAVSAVALAVAVDWHLRRATW' A
#
# COMPACT_ATOMS: atom_id res chain seq x y z
N MET A 1 7.97 -28.20 26.07
CA MET A 1 8.26 -26.76 25.93
C MET A 1 8.10 -26.40 24.46
N SER A 2 6.92 -25.94 24.04
CA SER A 2 6.68 -25.47 22.67
C SER A 2 6.80 -23.96 22.65
N ASN A 3 7.81 -23.44 21.96
CA ASN A 3 8.01 -22.01 21.75
C ASN A 3 7.02 -21.56 20.66
N VAL A 4 5.85 -21.08 21.08
CA VAL A 4 4.87 -20.49 20.16
C VAL A 4 5.42 -19.15 19.69
N PRO A 5 5.57 -18.89 18.37
CA PRO A 5 5.99 -17.59 17.88
C PRO A 5 4.98 -16.53 18.32
N ASN A 6 5.48 -15.43 18.89
CA ASN A 6 4.64 -14.33 19.32
C ASN A 6 4.02 -13.65 18.08
N PRO A 7 2.69 -13.55 17.96
CA PRO A 7 2.03 -12.89 16.83
C PRO A 7 2.41 -11.39 16.71
N ALA A 8 3.04 -10.80 17.73
CA ALA A 8 3.57 -9.45 17.70
C ALA A 8 4.75 -9.25 16.71
N ASP A 9 5.45 -10.32 16.31
CA ASP A 9 6.59 -10.21 15.38
C ASP A 9 6.17 -9.98 13.91
N THR A 10 4.87 -10.04 13.59
CA THR A 10 4.37 -9.92 12.19
C THR A 10 3.58 -8.63 11.92
N VAL A 11 3.33 -7.77 12.91
CA VAL A 11 2.37 -6.64 12.79
C VAL A 11 3.07 -5.27 12.87
N ALA A 12 4.34 -5.16 12.49
CA ALA A 12 5.12 -3.94 12.70
C ALA A 12 5.22 -2.98 11.48
N ASP A 13 4.80 -3.38 10.27
CA ASP A 13 4.99 -2.56 9.06
C ASP A 13 3.69 -2.23 8.29
N MET A 14 2.51 -2.55 8.84
CA MET A 14 1.25 -2.13 8.23
C MET A 14 0.88 -0.73 8.78
N PRO A 15 0.67 0.29 7.92
CA PRO A 15 0.29 1.61 8.37
C PRO A 15 -1.07 1.57 9.10
N PRO A 16 -1.32 2.49 10.04
CA PRO A 16 -2.58 2.54 10.77
C PRO A 16 -3.74 2.69 9.79
N ILE A 17 -4.73 1.79 9.90
CA ILE A 17 -5.97 1.84 9.14
C ILE A 17 -6.67 3.15 9.53
N SER A 18 -6.66 4.14 8.62
CA SER A 18 -7.54 5.31 8.76
C SER A 18 -8.94 4.89 8.33
N ASP A 19 -9.96 5.26 9.11
CA ASP A 19 -11.36 5.01 8.80
C ASP A 19 -12.07 6.36 8.55
N PRO A 20 -12.56 6.65 7.33
CA PRO A 20 -12.45 5.81 6.13
C PRO A 20 -11.03 5.79 5.54
N PRO A 21 -10.67 4.76 4.76
CA PRO A 21 -9.38 4.69 4.08
C PRO A 21 -9.20 5.88 3.13
N PRO A 22 -7.97 6.40 2.98
CA PRO A 22 -7.73 7.52 2.07
C PRO A 22 -8.09 7.10 0.65
N PRO A 23 -8.76 7.95 -0.15
CA PRO A 23 -8.91 7.70 -1.57
C PRO A 23 -7.56 7.81 -2.27
N ILE A 24 -7.38 7.09 -3.39
CA ILE A 24 -6.23 7.32 -4.27
C ILE A 24 -6.31 8.76 -4.79
N PRO A 25 -5.27 9.60 -4.61
CA PRO A 25 -5.31 10.99 -5.05
C PRO A 25 -5.55 11.14 -6.55
N ALA A 26 -6.27 12.21 -6.92
CA ALA A 26 -6.46 12.57 -8.32
C ALA A 26 -5.10 12.80 -9.00
N GLY A 27 -4.88 12.14 -10.14
CA GLY A 27 -3.61 12.18 -10.88
C GLY A 27 -2.71 10.96 -10.71
N ILE A 28 -3.00 10.06 -9.76
CA ILE A 28 -2.33 8.75 -9.67
C ILE A 28 -3.03 7.75 -10.60
N VAL A 29 -2.28 7.29 -11.61
CA VAL A 29 -2.75 6.23 -12.51
C VAL A 29 -2.75 4.89 -11.77
N HIS A 30 -3.91 4.24 -11.71
CA HIS A 30 -4.10 2.93 -11.10
C HIS A 30 -4.96 2.03 -11.97
N TRP A 31 -4.80 0.72 -11.84
CA TRP A 31 -5.53 -0.28 -12.63
C TRP A 31 -5.74 -1.59 -11.85
N HIS A 32 -6.76 -2.35 -12.25
CA HIS A 32 -7.08 -3.68 -11.72
C HIS A 32 -6.85 -4.75 -12.78
N GLY A 33 -6.04 -5.74 -12.46
CA GLY A 33 -5.78 -6.89 -13.32
C GLY A 33 -6.82 -7.95 -13.10
N GLN A 34 -7.82 -8.02 -13.98
CA GLN A 34 -8.92 -8.98 -13.84
C GLN A 34 -8.45 -10.45 -13.76
N VAL A 35 -7.34 -10.79 -14.42
CA VAL A 35 -6.78 -12.15 -14.42
C VAL A 35 -6.01 -12.48 -13.14
N THR A 36 -5.28 -11.50 -12.58
CA THR A 36 -4.45 -11.73 -11.37
C THR A 36 -5.20 -11.38 -10.08
N GLY A 37 -6.26 -10.59 -10.16
CA GLY A 37 -6.97 -10.01 -9.00
C GLY A 37 -6.21 -8.88 -8.31
N SER A 38 -5.02 -8.52 -8.81
CA SER A 38 -4.18 -7.48 -8.20
C SER A 38 -4.57 -6.08 -8.66
N TRP A 39 -4.35 -5.12 -7.78
CA TRP A 39 -4.46 -3.70 -8.01
C TRP A 39 -3.07 -3.08 -8.06
N TRP A 40 -2.84 -2.17 -9.00
CA TRP A 40 -1.56 -1.48 -9.10
C TRP A 40 -1.72 0.02 -9.27
N ALA A 41 -0.68 0.76 -8.90
CA ALA A 41 -0.54 2.19 -9.14
C ALA A 41 0.90 2.58 -9.47
N MET A 42 1.08 3.58 -10.32
CA MET A 42 2.36 4.28 -10.50
C MET A 42 2.42 5.48 -9.56
N VAL A 43 3.35 5.48 -8.62
CA VAL A 43 3.51 6.54 -7.62
C VAL A 43 4.82 7.29 -7.85
N PRO A 44 4.84 8.63 -7.87
CA PRO A 44 6.08 9.38 -7.93
C PRO A 44 6.94 9.13 -6.68
N GLY A 45 8.25 9.10 -6.86
CA GLY A 45 9.21 8.92 -5.78
C GLY A 45 10.49 9.69 -6.03
N ARG A 46 11.28 9.91 -4.98
CA ARG A 46 12.54 10.68 -5.05
C ARG A 46 13.58 10.11 -6.02
N GLN A 47 13.56 8.79 -6.22
CA GLN A 47 14.46 8.08 -7.16
C GLN A 47 13.79 7.80 -8.51
N GLY A 48 12.61 8.36 -8.75
CA GLY A 48 11.76 8.08 -9.90
C GLY A 48 10.46 7.35 -9.55
N PRO A 49 9.58 7.14 -10.54
CA PRO A 49 8.30 6.46 -10.34
C PRO A 49 8.47 5.03 -9.84
N ARG A 50 7.57 4.59 -8.95
CA ARG A 50 7.53 3.23 -8.40
C ARG A 50 6.17 2.59 -8.65
N LEU A 51 6.19 1.32 -9.01
CA LEU A 51 4.99 0.49 -9.10
C LEU A 51 4.64 -0.03 -7.69
N VAL A 52 3.41 0.23 -7.27
CA VAL A 52 2.84 -0.31 -6.03
C VAL A 52 1.78 -1.34 -6.40
N GLU A 53 1.78 -2.49 -5.73
CA GLU A 53 0.79 -3.56 -5.90
C GLU A 53 0.05 -3.82 -4.59
N ALA A 54 -1.23 -4.15 -4.67
CA ALA A 54 -2.02 -4.61 -3.54
C ALA A 54 -3.14 -5.57 -3.96
N VAL A 55 -3.62 -6.36 -3.00
CA VAL A 55 -4.68 -7.36 -3.21
C VAL A 55 -6.09 -6.77 -3.29
N SER A 56 -6.26 -5.47 -3.07
CA SER A 56 -7.55 -4.78 -3.16
C SER A 56 -7.36 -3.29 -3.42
N ALA A 57 -8.39 -2.61 -3.94
CA ALA A 57 -8.38 -1.17 -4.15
C ALA A 57 -8.12 -0.37 -2.85
N VAL A 58 -8.68 -0.83 -1.73
CA VAL A 58 -8.49 -0.20 -0.42
C VAL A 58 -7.04 -0.33 0.05
N ALA A 59 -6.47 -1.53 -0.05
CA ALA A 59 -5.07 -1.76 0.31
C ALA A 59 -4.12 -0.96 -0.61
N LEU A 60 -4.46 -0.84 -1.90
CA LEU A 60 -3.70 -0.02 -2.83
C LEU A 60 -3.72 1.46 -2.40
N ALA A 61 -4.88 1.98 -2.01
CA ALA A 61 -5.01 3.38 -1.60
C ALA A 61 -4.17 3.72 -0.35
N VAL A 62 -4.19 2.84 0.65
CA VAL A 62 -3.35 2.95 1.84
C VAL A 62 -1.86 2.92 1.49
N ALA A 63 -1.45 2.02 0.59
CA ALA A 63 -0.06 1.92 0.15
C ALA A 63 0.40 3.15 -0.66
N VAL A 64 -0.45 3.67 -1.54
CA VAL A 64 -0.20 4.90 -2.31
C VAL A 64 -0.02 6.09 -1.38
N ASP A 65 -0.93 6.27 -0.43
CA ASP A 65 -0.84 7.36 0.56
C ASP A 65 0.47 7.29 1.36
N TRP A 66 0.84 6.10 1.84
CA TRP A 66 2.10 5.89 2.54
C TRP A 66 3.31 6.25 1.68
N HIS A 67 3.32 5.85 0.41
CA HIS A 67 4.42 6.16 -0.51
C HIS A 67 4.52 7.66 -0.79
N LEU A 68 3.39 8.34 -1.01
CA LEU A 68 3.36 9.78 -1.25
C LEU A 68 3.86 10.58 -0.04
N ARG A 69 3.46 10.21 1.18
CA ARG A 69 3.97 10.82 2.43
C ARG A 69 5.48 10.69 2.60
N ARG A 70 6.08 9.63 2.06
CA ARG A 70 7.53 9.38 2.13
C ARG A 70 8.30 9.97 0.95
N ALA A 71 7.64 10.29 -0.16
CA ALA A 71 8.27 10.91 -1.32
C ALA A 71 8.53 12.41 -1.14
N THR A 72 7.77 13.08 -0.27
CA THR A 72 7.85 14.53 -0.01
C THR A 72 8.94 14.88 1.02
N TRP A 73 10.23 14.62 0.76
CA TRP A 73 11.40 15.21 1.47
C TRP A 73 12.69 15.18 0.64
#